data_AF-A0A8H4AKK1-F1
#
_entry.id   AF-A0A8H4AKK1-F1
#
_cell.length_a   1.000
_cell.length_b   1.000
_cell.length_c   1.000
_cell.angle_alpha   90.00
_cell.angle_beta   90.00
_cell.angle_gamma   90.00
#
_symmetry.space_group_name_H-M   'P 1'
#
loop_
_entity.id
_entity.type
_entity.pdbx_description
1 polymer ?
#
loop_
_entity_poly.entity_id
_entity_poly.type
_entity_poly.pdbx_seq_one_letter_code
_entity_poly.pdbx_strand_id
1 'polypeptide(L)'
;MLTLKSPTETGMIWNSSFGWEDDGVRGHVFSDEDNDLLIISIKGTSMGFGAGPTVPNDKFNDNLLFSCCCAKVDPTWTTVCDCHIKGFDCNMDCVQESVDVRERYYTVTRNLFKVIADSYPGAKVWLTGHSLGGALSALVGLTYGIPVVAYESPGERLPAKRLHLPGPPALPYEKMNIWHIGHSADPIFMGVCNGISSSCYAGGYAMETKCHLGKSSMFDVIGKYKWHLNIQNHRIRVVIDSILDKWEWEYPEFLVESECEDCGAWNFIENLNS
;
A
#
# COMPACT_ATOMS: atom_id res chain seq x y z
N MET A 1 -15.11 26.50 6.22
CA MET A 1 -15.35 27.07 4.87
C MET A 1 -14.06 26.86 4.10
N LEU A 2 -14.00 25.80 3.29
CA LEU A 2 -12.80 25.42 2.54
C LEU A 2 -12.61 26.46 1.43
N THR A 3 -11.42 27.05 1.35
CA THR A 3 -11.12 28.11 0.39
C THR A 3 -10.55 27.45 -0.86
N LEU A 4 -11.33 27.43 -1.93
CA LEU A 4 -10.96 26.82 -3.21
C LEU A 4 -9.79 27.60 -3.84
N LYS A 5 -8.70 26.90 -4.19
CA LYS A 5 -7.66 27.41 -5.09
C LYS A 5 -7.98 26.99 -6.54
N SER A 6 -7.41 27.72 -7.49
CA SER A 6 -7.62 27.57 -8.94
C SER A 6 -7.58 26.11 -9.44
N PRO A 7 -8.41 25.75 -10.44
CA PRO A 7 -8.45 24.38 -10.99
C PRO A 7 -7.08 23.94 -11.52
N THR A 8 -6.71 22.68 -11.31
CA THR A 8 -5.59 22.06 -12.02
C THR A 8 -5.99 21.77 -13.47
N GLU A 9 -5.02 21.57 -14.38
CA GLU A 9 -5.28 21.24 -15.80
C GLU A 9 -6.21 20.03 -16.01
N THR A 10 -6.38 19.20 -14.98
CA THR A 10 -7.26 18.03 -14.92
C THR A 10 -8.74 18.34 -14.62
N GLY A 11 -9.12 19.60 -14.38
CA GLY A 11 -10.48 19.98 -13.96
C GLY A 11 -10.81 19.62 -12.50
N MET A 12 -9.81 19.15 -11.74
CA MET A 12 -9.93 18.91 -10.31
C MET A 12 -9.46 20.13 -9.51
N ILE A 13 -10.10 20.36 -8.37
CA ILE A 13 -9.77 21.39 -7.42
C ILE A 13 -9.18 20.71 -6.18
N TRP A 14 -8.04 21.22 -5.71
CA TRP A 14 -7.51 20.84 -4.41
C TRP A 14 -8.43 21.41 -3.32
N ASN A 15 -9.11 20.50 -2.61
CA ASN A 15 -10.11 20.88 -1.62
C ASN A 15 -9.50 20.95 -0.22
N SER A 16 -8.72 19.92 0.18
CA SER A 16 -8.15 19.85 1.53
C SER A 16 -6.91 18.96 1.65
N SER A 17 -6.20 19.12 2.77
CA SER A 17 -5.07 18.31 3.22
C SER A 17 -5.33 17.83 4.65
N PHE A 18 -4.86 16.64 5.01
CA PHE A 18 -5.04 16.09 6.35
C PHE A 18 -3.77 15.43 6.89
N GLY A 19 -3.71 15.27 8.21
CA GLY A 19 -2.67 14.50 8.91
C GLY A 19 -1.33 15.21 9.13
N TRP A 20 -1.17 16.46 8.67
CA TRP A 20 0.11 17.18 8.79
C TRP A 20 0.44 17.65 10.21
N GLU A 21 -0.55 17.72 11.09
CA GLU A 21 -0.40 18.16 12.49
C GLU A 21 0.23 17.09 13.40
N ASP A 22 0.28 15.84 12.96
CA ASP A 22 0.78 14.72 13.77
C ASP A 22 1.61 13.74 12.91
N ASP A 23 2.13 12.69 13.53
CA ASP A 23 3.04 11.70 12.94
C ASP A 23 2.33 10.48 12.29
N GLY A 24 1.03 10.58 12.05
CA GLY A 24 0.21 9.52 11.46
C GLY A 24 -0.06 9.66 9.94
N VAL A 25 -1.17 9.04 9.49
CA VAL A 25 -1.60 9.01 8.09
C VAL A 25 -1.86 10.42 7.56
N ARG A 26 -1.34 10.71 6.35
CA ARG A 26 -1.47 12.01 5.70
C ARG A 26 -1.93 11.88 4.27
N GLY A 27 -2.39 12.99 3.70
CA GLY A 27 -2.83 13.00 2.32
C GLY A 27 -3.64 14.24 1.93
N HIS A 28 -4.30 14.11 0.79
CA HIS A 28 -5.02 15.19 0.13
C HIS A 28 -6.37 14.71 -0.39
N VAL A 29 -7.33 15.63 -0.47
CA VAL A 29 -8.62 15.42 -1.11
C VAL A 29 -8.74 16.38 -2.29
N PHE A 30 -9.02 15.82 -3.46
CA PHE A 30 -9.32 16.54 -4.69
C PHE A 30 -10.79 16.33 -5.02
N SER A 31 -11.44 17.34 -5.58
CA SER A 31 -12.82 17.26 -6.03
C SER A 31 -12.95 17.81 -7.44
N ASP A 32 -14.01 17.46 -8.15
CA ASP A 32 -14.49 18.27 -9.27
C ASP A 32 -15.16 19.58 -8.77
N GLU A 33 -15.59 20.42 -9.71
CA GLU A 33 -16.20 21.73 -9.40
C GLU A 33 -17.49 21.59 -8.56
N ASP A 34 -18.29 20.58 -8.86
CA ASP A 34 -19.58 20.34 -8.20
C ASP A 34 -19.46 19.49 -6.91
N ASN A 35 -18.29 18.91 -6.64
CA ASN A 35 -18.05 17.91 -5.58
C ASN A 35 -18.84 16.60 -5.76
N ASP A 36 -19.16 16.24 -7.00
CA ASP A 36 -19.78 14.97 -7.36
C ASP A 36 -18.75 13.82 -7.44
N LEU A 37 -17.46 14.14 -7.61
CA LEU A 37 -16.35 13.19 -7.58
C LEU A 37 -15.27 13.67 -6.61
N LEU A 38 -14.92 12.81 -5.66
CA LEU A 38 -13.79 13.00 -4.75
C LEU A 38 -12.69 11.97 -5.04
N ILE A 39 -11.45 12.44 -5.15
CA ILE A 39 -10.26 11.59 -5.11
C ILE A 39 -9.52 11.86 -3.81
N ILE A 40 -9.42 10.83 -2.96
CA ILE A 40 -8.64 10.89 -1.73
C ILE A 40 -7.29 10.22 -2.01
N SER A 41 -6.23 11.02 -1.96
CA SER A 41 -4.86 10.56 -2.11
C SER A 41 -4.23 10.33 -0.74
N ILE A 42 -3.85 9.09 -0.45
CA ILE A 42 -3.15 8.70 0.78
C ILE A 42 -1.63 8.73 0.51
N LYS A 43 -0.90 9.45 1.37
CA LYS A 43 0.56 9.55 1.31
C LYS A 43 1.18 8.20 1.71
N GLY A 44 2.22 7.79 0.97
CA GLY A 44 3.08 6.68 1.34
C GLY A 44 4.18 7.02 2.35
N THR A 45 5.15 6.13 2.45
CA THR A 45 6.21 6.16 3.48
C THR A 45 7.19 7.31 3.32
N SER A 46 7.47 7.97 4.44
CA SER A 46 8.55 8.94 4.54
C SER A 46 9.88 8.23 4.81
N MET A 47 10.90 8.50 4.01
CA MET A 47 12.22 7.89 4.16
C MET A 47 13.35 8.92 4.00
N GLY A 48 14.41 8.75 4.78
CA GLY A 48 15.64 9.54 4.69
C GLY A 48 15.86 10.54 5.82
N PHE A 49 17.03 11.18 5.82
CA PHE A 49 17.40 12.17 6.82
C PHE A 49 16.51 13.41 6.72
N GLY A 50 15.87 13.80 7.82
CA GLY A 50 14.94 14.94 7.84
C GLY A 50 13.60 14.69 7.14
N ALA A 51 13.25 13.43 6.84
CA ALA A 51 12.00 13.07 6.15
C ALA A 51 10.71 13.31 6.97
N GLY A 52 10.84 13.88 8.17
CA GLY A 52 9.73 14.33 8.99
C GLY A 52 9.33 13.33 10.08
N PRO A 53 8.27 13.66 10.84
CA PRO A 53 7.93 12.94 12.05
C PRO A 53 7.24 11.59 11.80
N THR A 54 6.66 11.35 10.61
CA THR A 54 5.90 10.11 10.34
C THR A 54 6.80 8.89 10.08
N VAL A 55 8.11 9.09 9.85
CA VAL A 55 9.06 8.02 9.48
C VAL A 55 8.97 6.77 10.38
N PRO A 56 8.92 6.90 11.73
CA PRO A 56 8.82 5.73 12.60
C PRO A 56 7.51 4.96 12.42
N ASN A 57 6.38 5.66 12.33
CA ASN A 57 5.05 5.04 12.19
C ASN A 57 4.83 4.46 10.80
N ASP A 58 5.30 5.14 9.75
CA ASP A 58 5.25 4.63 8.38
C ASP A 58 5.99 3.29 8.32
N LYS A 59 7.24 3.25 8.79
CA LYS A 59 8.06 2.04 8.83
C LYS A 59 7.46 0.93 9.70
N PHE A 60 6.90 1.28 10.86
CA PHE A 60 6.23 0.31 11.70
C PHE A 60 5.08 -0.38 10.97
N ASN A 61 4.22 0.41 10.29
CA ASN A 61 3.07 -0.14 9.56
C ASN A 61 3.48 -0.88 8.28
N ASP A 62 4.53 -0.42 7.57
CA ASP A 62 5.11 -1.16 6.44
C ASP A 62 5.53 -2.57 6.87
N ASN A 63 6.33 -2.63 7.94
CA ASN A 63 6.82 -3.88 8.50
C ASN A 63 5.68 -4.75 9.03
N LEU A 64 4.66 -4.17 9.65
CA LEU A 64 3.55 -4.93 10.21
C LEU A 64 2.66 -5.53 9.10
N LEU A 65 2.36 -4.77 8.06
CA LEU A 65 1.45 -5.20 6.99
C LEU A 65 2.12 -6.13 5.99
N PHE A 66 3.38 -5.85 5.63
CA PHE A 66 4.02 -6.45 4.46
C PHE A 66 5.17 -7.42 4.81
N SER A 67 5.42 -7.69 6.09
CA SER A 67 6.28 -8.82 6.48
C SER A 67 5.47 -10.09 6.74
N CYS A 68 6.14 -11.23 6.66
CA CYS A 68 5.54 -12.52 6.90
C CYS A 68 5.31 -12.80 8.38
N CYS A 69 6.20 -12.37 9.28
CA CYS A 69 6.00 -12.53 10.72
C CYS A 69 6.65 -11.39 11.50
N CYS A 70 5.91 -10.30 11.71
CA CYS A 70 6.32 -9.18 12.58
C CYS A 70 7.70 -8.58 12.25
N ALA A 71 8.10 -8.56 10.97
CA ALA A 71 9.41 -8.15 10.48
C ALA A 71 10.57 -8.95 11.10
N LYS A 72 10.36 -10.25 11.36
CA LYS A 72 11.43 -11.13 11.82
C LYS A 72 12.37 -11.47 10.66
N VAL A 73 13.54 -10.82 10.64
CA VAL A 73 14.60 -11.10 9.66
C VAL A 73 15.73 -11.93 10.28
N ASP A 74 16.38 -11.40 11.32
CA ASP A 74 17.51 -12.03 12.00
C ASP A 74 17.58 -11.58 13.48
N PRO A 75 18.49 -12.12 14.31
CA PRO A 75 18.59 -11.78 15.74
C PRO A 75 18.92 -10.32 16.08
N THR A 76 19.45 -9.54 15.13
CA THR A 76 19.79 -8.12 15.32
C THR A 76 18.60 -7.19 15.08
N TRP A 77 17.51 -7.71 14.53
CA TRP A 77 16.31 -6.95 14.18
C TRP A 77 15.32 -6.84 15.33
N THR A 78 14.70 -5.67 15.49
CA THR A 78 13.58 -5.46 16.43
C THR A 78 12.26 -5.68 15.70
N THR A 79 11.48 -6.67 16.12
CA THR A 79 10.18 -7.00 15.53
C THR A 79 9.13 -5.93 15.86
N VAL A 80 8.08 -5.85 15.03
CA VAL A 80 6.96 -4.92 15.22
C VAL A 80 5.80 -5.51 16.04
N CYS A 81 5.84 -6.83 16.28
CA CYS A 81 4.98 -7.57 17.19
C CYS A 81 5.73 -8.81 17.72
N ASP A 82 5.20 -9.45 18.75
CA ASP A 82 5.83 -10.61 19.42
C ASP A 82 5.11 -11.93 19.08
N CYS A 83 4.82 -12.12 17.78
CA CYS A 83 4.08 -13.31 17.30
C CYS A 83 5.00 -14.39 16.72
N HIS A 84 6.31 -14.15 16.66
CA HIS A 84 7.30 -15.14 16.22
C HIS A 84 7.45 -16.22 17.30
N ILE A 85 7.43 -17.50 16.90
CA ILE A 85 7.56 -18.61 17.85
C ILE A 85 9.00 -19.14 17.84
N LYS A 86 9.43 -19.68 16.70
CA LYS A 86 10.78 -20.23 16.47
C LYS A 86 10.99 -20.47 14.99
N GLY A 87 12.23 -20.41 14.50
CA GLY A 87 12.51 -20.69 13.09
C GLY A 87 11.58 -19.92 12.15
N PHE A 88 10.82 -20.63 11.32
CA PHE A 88 9.80 -20.09 10.42
C PHE A 88 8.36 -20.27 10.94
N ASP A 89 8.18 -20.61 12.22
CA ASP A 89 6.87 -20.74 12.85
C ASP A 89 6.39 -19.38 13.39
N CYS A 90 5.17 -18.98 13.00
CA CYS A 90 4.54 -17.72 13.39
C CYS A 90 3.13 -17.97 13.93
N ASN A 91 2.75 -17.29 15.01
CA ASN A 91 1.39 -17.33 15.55
C ASN A 91 0.48 -16.44 14.68
N MET A 92 -0.45 -17.07 13.95
CA MET A 92 -1.34 -16.38 13.03
C MET A 92 -2.36 -15.49 13.77
N ASP A 93 -2.97 -16.01 14.84
CA ASP A 93 -3.98 -15.27 15.62
C ASP A 93 -3.38 -13.97 16.18
N CYS A 94 -2.16 -14.06 16.72
CA CYS A 94 -1.43 -12.90 17.23
C CYS A 94 -1.14 -11.86 16.13
N VAL A 95 -0.76 -12.29 14.94
CA VAL A 95 -0.49 -11.36 13.82
C VAL A 95 -1.78 -10.68 13.37
N GLN A 96 -2.90 -11.41 13.31
CA GLN A 96 -4.22 -10.87 12.99
C GLN A 96 -4.65 -9.80 14.00
N GLU A 97 -4.50 -10.09 15.30
CA GLU A 97 -4.76 -9.12 16.37
C GLU A 97 -3.84 -7.89 16.27
N SER A 98 -2.59 -8.07 15.88
CA SER A 98 -1.60 -6.98 15.79
C SER A 98 -1.90 -5.99 14.66
N VAL A 99 -2.51 -6.45 13.56
CA VAL A 99 -2.88 -5.61 12.40
C VAL A 99 -4.21 -4.87 12.60
N ASP A 100 -5.17 -5.42 13.36
CA ASP A 100 -6.49 -4.83 13.59
C ASP A 100 -6.58 -4.06 14.92
N VAL A 101 -5.61 -3.17 15.15
CA VAL A 101 -5.62 -2.26 16.32
C VAL A 101 -6.01 -0.85 15.88
N ARG A 102 -6.66 -0.10 16.77
CA ARG A 102 -7.26 1.21 16.50
C ARG A 102 -6.26 2.23 15.94
N GLU A 103 -5.03 2.19 16.42
CA GLU A 103 -3.95 3.11 16.07
C GLU A 103 -3.19 2.69 14.80
N ARG A 104 -3.50 1.53 14.20
CA ARG A 104 -2.85 1.09 12.96
C ARG A 104 -3.35 1.87 11.75
N TYR A 105 -2.47 2.05 10.78
CA TYR A 105 -2.74 2.89 9.61
C TYR A 105 -3.94 2.41 8.80
N TYR A 106 -4.22 1.10 8.73
CA TYR A 106 -5.44 0.60 8.11
C TYR A 106 -6.69 1.17 8.81
N THR A 107 -6.78 1.02 10.13
CA THR A 107 -7.93 1.52 10.91
C THR A 107 -8.05 3.04 10.84
N VAL A 108 -6.94 3.77 10.94
CA VAL A 108 -6.91 5.24 10.83
C VAL A 108 -7.39 5.68 9.45
N THR A 109 -6.89 5.07 8.38
CA THR A 109 -7.27 5.41 6.98
C THR A 109 -8.74 5.08 6.72
N ARG A 110 -9.23 3.94 7.22
CA ARG A 110 -10.64 3.54 7.14
C ARG A 110 -11.56 4.58 7.80
N ASN A 111 -11.21 5.02 9.01
CA ASN A 111 -11.98 6.03 9.74
C ASN A 111 -11.96 7.38 9.04
N LEU A 112 -10.80 7.81 8.53
CA LEU A 112 -10.66 9.04 7.76
C LEU A 112 -11.55 9.01 6.51
N PHE A 113 -11.48 7.92 5.73
CA PHE A 113 -12.34 7.74 4.56
C PHE A 113 -13.81 7.88 4.93
N LYS A 114 -14.24 7.21 6.01
CA LYS A 114 -15.63 7.28 6.47
C LYS A 114 -16.05 8.72 6.80
N VAL A 115 -15.22 9.48 7.52
CA VAL A 115 -15.51 10.88 7.86
C VAL A 115 -15.65 11.74 6.60
N ILE A 116 -14.77 11.56 5.61
CA ILE A 116 -14.84 12.31 4.35
C ILE A 116 -16.09 11.89 3.57
N ALA A 117 -16.32 10.60 3.35
CA ALA A 117 -17.48 10.11 2.61
C ALA A 117 -18.81 10.53 3.24
N ASP A 118 -18.93 10.45 4.57
CA ASP A 118 -20.13 10.88 5.30
C ASP A 118 -20.37 12.40 5.18
N SER A 119 -19.32 13.20 4.94
CA SER A 119 -19.42 14.65 4.72
C SER A 119 -19.92 15.01 3.32
N TYR A 120 -19.91 14.07 2.38
CA TYR A 120 -20.32 14.24 0.98
C TYR A 120 -21.22 13.08 0.52
N PRO A 121 -22.45 12.93 1.09
CA PRO A 121 -23.27 11.72 0.95
C PRO A 121 -23.80 11.40 -0.46
N GLY A 122 -23.54 12.25 -1.46
CA GLY A 122 -23.88 12.01 -2.87
C GLY A 122 -22.66 11.84 -3.79
N ALA A 123 -21.45 12.09 -3.29
CA ALA A 123 -20.25 12.08 -4.11
C ALA A 123 -19.78 10.65 -4.40
N LYS A 124 -19.28 10.43 -5.61
CA LYS A 124 -18.47 9.25 -5.94
C LYS A 124 -17.10 9.45 -5.31
N VAL A 125 -16.59 8.46 -4.59
CA VAL A 125 -15.28 8.56 -3.95
C VAL A 125 -14.34 7.50 -4.51
N TRP A 126 -13.16 7.93 -4.93
CA TRP A 126 -12.07 7.09 -5.38
C TRP A 126 -10.88 7.25 -4.43
N LEU A 127 -10.14 6.17 -4.19
CA LEU A 127 -8.90 6.23 -3.44
C LEU A 127 -7.71 6.09 -4.38
N THR A 128 -6.61 6.72 -4.01
CA THR A 128 -5.33 6.53 -4.69
C THR A 128 -4.19 6.72 -3.70
N GLY A 129 -3.04 6.17 -4.04
CA GLY A 129 -1.84 6.37 -3.25
C GLY A 129 -0.65 5.69 -3.90
N HIS A 130 0.52 6.03 -3.37
CA HIS A 130 1.79 5.44 -3.75
C HIS A 130 2.37 4.66 -2.57
N SER A 131 3.05 3.54 -2.82
CA SER A 131 3.73 2.74 -1.78
C SER A 131 2.74 2.29 -0.70
N LEU A 132 3.07 2.46 0.59
CA LEU A 132 2.18 2.26 1.73
C LEU A 132 0.79 2.89 1.54
N GLY A 133 0.72 4.10 1.00
CA GLY A 133 -0.55 4.80 0.76
C GLY A 133 -1.41 4.13 -0.31
N GLY A 134 -0.78 3.51 -1.32
CA GLY A 134 -1.47 2.73 -2.35
C GLY A 134 -2.06 1.45 -1.76
N ALA A 135 -1.27 0.72 -0.96
CA ALA A 135 -1.74 -0.50 -0.29
C ALA A 135 -2.87 -0.20 0.73
N LEU A 136 -2.74 0.86 1.53
CA LEU A 136 -3.82 1.31 2.43
C LEU A 136 -5.09 1.67 1.66
N SER A 137 -4.93 2.35 0.52
CA SER A 137 -6.05 2.67 -0.37
C SER A 137 -6.74 1.42 -0.89
N ALA A 138 -5.97 0.39 -1.30
CA ALA A 138 -6.51 -0.88 -1.76
C ALA A 138 -7.27 -1.63 -0.66
N LEU A 139 -6.72 -1.71 0.56
CA LEU A 139 -7.38 -2.35 1.70
C LEU A 139 -8.70 -1.65 2.09
N VAL A 140 -8.69 -0.32 2.16
CA VAL A 140 -9.91 0.46 2.44
C VAL A 140 -10.89 0.39 1.27
N GLY A 141 -10.39 0.41 0.04
CA GLY A 141 -11.18 0.23 -1.18
C GLY A 141 -11.94 -1.09 -1.19
N LEU A 142 -11.24 -2.18 -0.83
CA LEU A 142 -11.85 -3.50 -0.67
C LEU A 142 -12.90 -3.51 0.45
N THR A 143 -12.64 -2.83 1.56
CA THR A 143 -13.57 -2.74 2.71
C THR A 143 -14.92 -2.15 2.31
N TYR A 144 -14.93 -1.14 1.43
CA TYR A 144 -16.14 -0.41 1.05
C TYR A 144 -16.62 -0.67 -0.39
N GLY A 145 -15.90 -1.51 -1.15
CA GLY A 145 -16.21 -1.81 -2.56
C GLY A 145 -16.01 -0.64 -3.52
N ILE A 146 -15.15 0.33 -3.18
CA ILE A 146 -14.94 1.56 -3.95
C ILE A 146 -13.71 1.48 -4.88
N PRO A 147 -13.67 2.30 -5.95
CA PRO A 147 -12.56 2.30 -6.90
C PRO A 147 -11.22 2.77 -6.32
N VAL A 148 -10.15 2.06 -6.67
CA VAL A 148 -8.78 2.38 -6.25
C VAL A 148 -7.80 2.29 -7.41
N VAL A 149 -6.95 3.30 -7.56
CA VAL A 149 -5.74 3.22 -8.39
C VAL A 149 -4.51 3.39 -7.50
N ALA A 150 -3.73 2.33 -7.33
CA ALA A 150 -2.53 2.32 -6.50
C ALA A 150 -1.26 2.28 -7.37
N TYR A 151 -0.23 3.02 -6.96
CA TYR A 151 1.04 3.11 -7.68
C TYR A 151 2.17 2.51 -6.85
N GLU A 152 2.94 1.60 -7.44
CA GLU A 152 4.09 0.94 -6.81
C GLU A 152 3.80 0.49 -5.38
N SER A 153 2.59 0.01 -5.10
CA SER A 153 2.24 -0.48 -3.77
C SER A 153 2.93 -1.81 -3.52
N PRO A 154 3.30 -2.14 -2.26
CA PRO A 154 3.57 -3.52 -1.90
C PRO A 154 2.31 -4.38 -2.01
N GLY A 155 2.48 -5.68 -2.24
CA GLY A 155 1.36 -6.61 -2.34
C GLY A 155 0.56 -6.72 -1.04
N GLU A 156 -0.74 -6.46 -1.11
CA GLU A 156 -1.62 -6.36 0.07
C GLU A 156 -2.64 -7.51 0.23
N ARG A 157 -2.53 -8.62 -0.52
CA ARG A 157 -3.40 -9.79 -0.30
C ARG A 157 -3.23 -10.41 1.09
N LEU A 158 -2.00 -10.62 1.54
CA LEU A 158 -1.73 -11.19 2.86
C LEU A 158 -2.30 -10.32 4.00
N PRO A 159 -2.06 -9.00 4.06
CA PRO A 159 -2.71 -8.17 5.07
C PRO A 159 -4.24 -8.14 4.93
N ALA A 160 -4.81 -8.17 3.72
CA ALA A 160 -6.26 -8.27 3.54
C ALA A 160 -6.83 -9.56 4.16
N LYS A 161 -6.14 -10.69 4.01
CA LYS A 161 -6.50 -11.95 4.65
C LYS A 161 -6.40 -11.88 6.18
N ARG A 162 -5.35 -11.23 6.71
CA ARG A 162 -5.16 -11.03 8.16
C ARG A 162 -6.24 -10.13 8.77
N LEU A 163 -6.72 -9.15 8.01
CA LEU A 163 -7.81 -8.25 8.39
C LEU A 163 -9.20 -8.84 8.15
N HIS A 164 -9.28 -10.11 7.71
CA HIS A 164 -10.54 -10.79 7.36
C HIS A 164 -11.39 -10.03 6.34
N LEU A 165 -10.76 -9.33 5.40
CA LEU A 165 -11.48 -8.60 4.35
C LEU A 165 -12.10 -9.57 3.33
N PRO A 166 -13.15 -9.14 2.61
CA PRO A 166 -13.78 -9.97 1.58
C PRO A 166 -12.78 -10.46 0.53
N GLY A 167 -12.86 -11.72 0.14
CA GLY A 167 -11.97 -12.31 -0.86
C GLY A 167 -12.55 -13.54 -1.54
N PRO A 168 -11.76 -14.22 -2.39
CA PRO A 168 -12.20 -15.41 -3.09
C PRO A 168 -12.57 -16.57 -2.13
N PRO A 169 -13.52 -17.45 -2.52
CA PRO A 169 -14.23 -17.48 -3.79
C PRO A 169 -15.43 -16.50 -3.85
N ALA A 170 -15.84 -15.93 -2.72
CA ALA A 170 -17.04 -15.08 -2.63
C ALA A 170 -16.89 -13.78 -3.43
N LEU A 171 -15.71 -13.16 -3.37
CA LEU A 171 -15.33 -12.02 -4.19
C LEU A 171 -14.07 -12.35 -5.00
N PRO A 172 -14.23 -12.82 -6.25
CA PRO A 172 -13.11 -13.05 -7.17
C PRO A 172 -12.31 -11.76 -7.42
N TYR A 173 -10.99 -11.87 -7.55
CA TYR A 173 -10.09 -10.71 -7.68
C TYR A 173 -10.43 -9.84 -8.91
N GLU A 174 -10.90 -10.44 -10.01
CA GLU A 174 -11.24 -9.78 -11.27
C GLU A 174 -12.43 -8.81 -11.11
N LYS A 175 -13.25 -9.02 -10.07
CA LYS A 175 -14.43 -8.22 -9.73
C LYS A 175 -14.14 -7.11 -8.72
N MET A 176 -12.93 -7.04 -8.17
CA MET A 176 -12.54 -5.95 -7.29
C MET A 176 -12.25 -4.69 -8.11
N ASN A 177 -12.72 -3.54 -7.64
CA ASN A 177 -12.47 -2.23 -8.28
C ASN A 177 -11.09 -1.68 -7.87
N ILE A 178 -10.04 -2.49 -7.99
CA ILE A 178 -8.70 -2.16 -7.52
C ILE A 178 -7.71 -2.42 -8.66
N TRP A 179 -6.94 -1.40 -8.99
CA TRP A 179 -5.94 -1.43 -10.05
C TRP A 179 -4.58 -0.98 -9.50
N HIS A 180 -3.57 -1.79 -9.74
CA HIS A 180 -2.19 -1.51 -9.36
C HIS A 180 -1.37 -1.20 -10.60
N ILE A 181 -0.60 -0.12 -10.55
CA ILE A 181 0.34 0.30 -11.57
C ILE A 181 1.73 0.22 -10.96
N GLY A 182 2.60 -0.60 -11.52
CA GLY A 182 3.98 -0.73 -11.04
C GLY A 182 4.98 -1.03 -12.14
N HIS A 183 6.26 -1.17 -11.80
CA HIS A 183 7.30 -1.44 -12.80
C HIS A 183 8.32 -2.51 -12.37
N SER A 184 8.87 -3.24 -13.33
CA SER A 184 9.74 -4.41 -13.07
C SER A 184 11.05 -4.11 -12.33
N ALA A 185 11.49 -2.85 -12.29
CA ALA A 185 12.70 -2.43 -11.56
C ALA A 185 12.42 -1.87 -10.14
N ASP A 186 11.20 -1.99 -9.62
CA ASP A 186 10.84 -1.56 -8.27
C ASP A 186 10.89 -2.76 -7.32
N PRO A 187 11.85 -2.81 -6.37
CA PRO A 187 11.95 -3.95 -5.48
C PRO A 187 10.78 -4.06 -4.48
N ILE A 188 10.03 -2.99 -4.19
CA ILE A 188 8.86 -3.03 -3.29
C ILE A 188 7.66 -3.62 -4.02
N PHE A 189 7.32 -3.11 -5.21
CA PHE A 189 6.22 -3.65 -6.02
C PHE A 189 6.43 -5.12 -6.38
N MET A 190 7.68 -5.50 -6.69
CA MET A 190 8.06 -6.88 -6.99
C MET A 190 8.17 -7.78 -5.73
N GLY A 191 8.10 -7.21 -4.52
CA GLY A 191 8.26 -7.93 -3.25
C GLY A 191 9.61 -8.64 -3.08
N VAL A 192 10.68 -8.01 -3.56
CA VAL A 192 12.07 -8.52 -3.45
C VAL A 192 12.96 -7.64 -2.55
N CYS A 193 12.36 -6.71 -1.81
CA CYS A 193 13.06 -5.80 -0.90
C CYS A 193 13.15 -6.33 0.55
N ASN A 194 13.63 -7.58 0.71
CA ASN A 194 13.59 -8.32 1.99
C ASN A 194 14.94 -8.91 2.46
N GLY A 195 15.96 -9.00 1.61
CA GLY A 195 17.24 -9.62 1.98
C GLY A 195 18.14 -8.74 2.86
N ILE A 196 19.05 -9.35 3.63
CA ILE A 196 20.04 -8.66 4.49
C ILE A 196 20.95 -7.71 3.69
N SER A 197 21.22 -8.04 2.42
CA SER A 197 22.00 -7.21 1.49
C SER A 197 21.17 -6.12 0.78
N SER A 198 19.86 -6.05 1.04
CA SER A 198 18.97 -5.07 0.39
C SER A 198 19.09 -3.70 1.04
N SER A 199 18.81 -2.66 0.25
CA SER A 199 18.71 -1.29 0.77
C SER A 199 17.51 -1.10 1.69
N CYS A 200 16.44 -1.90 1.54
CA CYS A 200 15.32 -1.92 2.48
C CYS A 200 15.75 -2.38 3.87
N TYR A 201 16.53 -3.46 3.95
CA TYR A 201 17.09 -3.94 5.22
C TYR A 201 17.91 -2.86 5.92
N ALA A 202 18.81 -2.18 5.18
CA ALA A 202 19.58 -1.06 5.72
C ALA A 202 18.71 0.12 6.20
N GLY A 203 17.51 0.30 5.62
CA GLY A 203 16.52 1.29 6.03
C GLY A 203 15.63 0.87 7.21
N GLY A 204 15.70 -0.40 7.64
CA GLY A 204 14.82 -0.96 8.66
C GLY A 204 13.49 -1.50 8.11
N TYR A 205 13.42 -1.87 6.84
CA TYR A 205 12.24 -2.44 6.18
C TYR A 205 12.46 -3.92 5.84
N ALA A 206 11.48 -4.75 6.21
CA ALA A 206 11.45 -6.20 6.00
C ALA A 206 10.17 -6.59 5.22
N MET A 207 10.02 -6.02 4.02
CA MET A 207 8.81 -6.18 3.21
C MET A 207 8.94 -7.39 2.30
N GLU A 208 8.14 -8.43 2.56
CA GLU A 208 8.20 -9.74 1.92
C GLU A 208 7.02 -10.03 1.00
N THR A 209 5.92 -9.28 1.10
CA THR A 209 4.72 -9.51 0.28
C THR A 209 4.87 -8.96 -1.14
N LYS A 210 4.24 -9.64 -2.09
CA LYS A 210 4.23 -9.32 -3.53
C LYS A 210 2.86 -9.47 -4.18
N CYS A 211 1.90 -10.13 -3.53
CA CYS A 211 0.62 -10.44 -4.15
C CYS A 211 -0.42 -9.31 -3.98
N HIS A 212 -0.99 -8.83 -5.09
CA HIS A 212 -1.91 -7.69 -5.12
C HIS A 212 -3.38 -8.08 -5.28
N LEU A 213 -4.28 -7.38 -4.59
CA LEU A 213 -5.71 -7.48 -4.82
C LEU A 213 -6.06 -6.94 -6.22
N GLY A 214 -7.25 -7.29 -6.73
CA GLY A 214 -7.69 -6.77 -8.01
C GLY A 214 -6.77 -7.15 -9.17
N LYS A 215 -6.40 -6.15 -9.98
CA LYS A 215 -5.58 -6.32 -11.18
C LYS A 215 -4.32 -5.47 -11.12
N SER A 216 -3.21 -6.02 -11.60
CA SER A 216 -1.91 -5.35 -11.71
C SER A 216 -1.55 -5.12 -13.17
N SER A 217 -0.96 -3.97 -13.46
CA SER A 217 -0.34 -3.64 -14.74
C SER A 217 1.12 -3.26 -14.47
N MET A 218 2.04 -4.04 -15.04
CA MET A 218 3.47 -3.93 -14.76
C MET A 218 4.24 -3.46 -15.99
N PHE A 219 4.87 -2.29 -15.89
CA PHE A 219 5.76 -1.75 -16.90
C PHE A 219 7.11 -2.49 -16.90
N ASP A 220 7.46 -3.13 -18.02
CA ASP A 220 8.74 -3.85 -18.14
C ASP A 220 9.93 -2.92 -18.45
N VAL A 221 10.27 -2.06 -17.49
CA VAL A 221 11.39 -1.12 -17.61
C VAL A 221 12.77 -1.82 -17.61
N ILE A 222 12.90 -3.01 -17.04
CA ILE A 222 14.11 -3.83 -17.14
C ILE A 222 14.31 -4.29 -18.59
N GLY A 223 13.30 -4.87 -19.22
CA GLY A 223 13.40 -5.35 -20.59
C GLY A 223 13.53 -4.21 -21.61
N LYS A 224 12.75 -3.14 -21.42
CA LYS A 224 12.61 -2.03 -22.39
C LYS A 224 13.63 -0.92 -22.20
N TYR A 225 13.84 -0.45 -20.97
CA TYR A 225 14.78 0.63 -20.66
C TYR A 225 16.11 0.17 -20.04
N LYS A 226 16.31 -1.14 -19.83
CA LYS A 226 17.52 -1.70 -19.21
C LYS A 226 17.79 -1.18 -17.80
N TRP A 227 16.73 -0.81 -17.08
CA TRP A 227 16.86 -0.48 -15.66
C TRP A 227 17.31 -1.70 -14.86
N HIS A 228 17.89 -1.43 -13.69
CA HIS A 228 18.21 -2.46 -12.70
C HIS A 228 17.30 -2.29 -11.49
N LEU A 229 17.04 -3.40 -10.77
CA LEU A 229 16.34 -3.37 -9.49
C LEU A 229 17.03 -2.37 -8.56
N ASN A 230 16.30 -1.31 -8.20
CA ASN A 230 16.85 -0.24 -7.37
C ASN A 230 15.71 0.43 -6.61
N ILE A 231 15.85 0.55 -5.29
CA ILE A 231 14.88 1.23 -4.43
C ILE A 231 14.67 2.70 -4.81
N GLN A 232 15.62 3.34 -5.49
CA GLN A 232 15.45 4.71 -5.97
C GLN A 232 14.40 4.81 -7.09
N ASN A 233 14.16 3.72 -7.82
CA ASN A 233 13.15 3.68 -8.88
C ASN A 233 11.72 3.67 -8.30
N HIS A 234 11.55 3.22 -7.05
CA HIS A 234 10.25 3.22 -6.36
C HIS A 234 9.62 4.61 -6.20
N ARG A 235 10.38 5.70 -6.33
CA ARG A 235 9.86 7.06 -6.10
C ARG A 235 8.79 7.40 -7.13
N ILE A 236 7.64 7.91 -6.68
CA ILE A 236 6.53 8.29 -7.58
C ILE A 236 6.94 9.24 -8.72
N ARG A 237 7.91 10.14 -8.51
CA ARG A 237 8.44 10.99 -9.59
C ARG A 237 9.13 10.21 -10.69
N VAL A 238 9.81 9.10 -10.37
CA VAL A 238 10.42 8.23 -11.39
C VAL A 238 9.33 7.59 -12.24
N VAL A 239 8.25 7.11 -11.60
CA VAL A 239 7.09 6.55 -12.30
C VAL A 239 6.48 7.58 -13.25
N ILE A 240 6.21 8.80 -12.79
CA ILE A 240 5.61 9.86 -13.61
C ILE A 240 6.58 10.27 -14.73
N ASP A 241 7.74 10.82 -14.37
CA ASP A 241 8.64 11.53 -15.27
C ASP A 241 9.39 10.60 -16.25
N SER A 242 9.50 9.31 -15.91
CA SER A 242 10.33 8.35 -16.67
C SER A 242 9.56 7.17 -17.25
N ILE A 243 8.32 6.95 -16.82
CA ILE A 243 7.48 5.88 -17.35
C ILE A 243 6.23 6.51 -17.94
N LEU A 244 5.32 7.07 -17.14
CA LEU A 244 4.02 7.54 -17.63
C LEU A 244 4.15 8.63 -18.70
N ASP A 245 5.11 9.55 -18.55
CA ASP A 245 5.33 10.64 -19.52
C ASP A 245 6.15 10.21 -20.76
N LYS A 246 6.85 9.06 -20.69
CA LYS A 246 7.87 8.68 -21.68
C LYS A 246 7.68 7.29 -22.27
N TRP A 247 6.65 6.55 -21.88
CA TRP A 247 6.42 5.18 -22.35
C TRP A 247 6.09 5.18 -23.84
N GLU A 248 6.96 4.57 -24.63
CA GLU A 248 6.85 4.53 -26.10
C GLU A 248 6.37 3.15 -26.62
N TRP A 249 6.13 2.19 -25.73
CA TRP A 249 5.63 0.86 -26.08
C TRP A 249 4.13 0.72 -25.80
N GLU A 250 3.59 -0.42 -26.18
CA GLU A 250 2.25 -0.82 -25.78
C GLU A 250 2.13 -0.83 -24.25
N TYR A 251 1.00 -0.31 -23.76
CA TYR A 251 0.71 -0.28 -22.33
C TYR A 251 0.44 -1.71 -21.84
N PRO A 252 1.03 -2.12 -20.70
CA PRO A 252 0.79 -3.44 -20.14
C PRO A 252 -0.69 -3.61 -19.75
N GLU A 253 -1.25 -4.78 -20.03
CA GLU A 253 -2.62 -5.10 -19.64
C GLU A 253 -2.77 -5.20 -18.11
N PHE A 254 -3.99 -4.95 -17.63
CA PHE A 254 -4.35 -5.18 -16.23
C PHE A 254 -4.79 -6.63 -16.03
N LEU A 255 -3.96 -7.42 -15.35
CA LEU A 255 -4.16 -8.85 -15.16
C LEU A 255 -4.31 -9.18 -13.67
N VAL A 256 -5.10 -10.20 -13.36
CA VAL A 256 -5.14 -10.77 -12.01
C VAL A 256 -3.91 -11.66 -11.82
N GLU A 257 -3.26 -11.52 -10.67
CA GLU A 257 -2.17 -12.42 -10.28
C GLU A 257 -2.74 -13.77 -9.82
N SER A 258 -2.88 -14.73 -10.72
CA SER A 258 -3.60 -16.01 -10.45
C SER A 258 -2.77 -17.06 -9.70
N GLU A 259 -1.44 -16.96 -9.72
CA GLU A 259 -0.51 -17.91 -9.09
C GLU A 259 0.47 -17.17 -8.17
N CYS A 260 -0.08 -16.39 -7.24
CA CYS A 260 0.72 -15.61 -6.31
C CYS A 260 0.51 -16.10 -4.87
N GLU A 261 1.62 -16.47 -4.25
CA GLU A 261 1.71 -16.85 -2.85
C GLU A 261 2.76 -15.98 -2.15
N ASP A 262 2.35 -15.37 -1.05
CA ASP A 262 3.23 -14.69 -0.11
C ASP A 262 3.70 -15.66 0.96
N CYS A 263 4.93 -15.49 1.45
CA CYS A 263 5.39 -16.15 2.67
C CYS A 263 5.42 -17.68 2.65
N GLY A 264 5.59 -18.33 1.49
CA GLY A 264 5.59 -19.80 1.38
C GLY A 264 6.66 -20.56 2.18
N ALA A 265 7.65 -19.85 2.76
CA ALA A 265 8.61 -20.44 3.70
C ALA A 265 8.13 -20.47 5.16
N TRP A 266 7.08 -19.72 5.49
CA TRP A 266 6.56 -19.54 6.85
C TRP A 266 5.46 -20.54 7.18
N ASN A 267 5.52 -21.11 8.39
CA ASN A 267 4.47 -21.95 8.96
C ASN A 267 3.60 -21.10 9.89
N PHE A 268 2.36 -20.85 9.48
CA PHE A 268 1.39 -20.11 10.29
C PHE A 268 0.61 -21.08 11.18
N ILE A 269 0.74 -20.93 12.50
CA ILE A 269 0.06 -21.75 13.50
C ILE A 269 -1.13 -20.96 14.06
N GLU A 270 -2.32 -21.53 13.96
CA GLU A 270 -3.58 -20.99 14.47
C GLU A 270 -3.97 -21.71 15.78
N ASN A 271 -4.85 -21.09 16.57
CA ASN A 271 -5.48 -21.68 17.75
C ASN A 271 -4.48 -22.08 18.87
N LEU A 272 -3.42 -21.30 19.05
CA LEU A 272 -2.42 -21.56 20.10
C LEU A 272 -2.91 -21.21 21.52
N ASN A 273 -3.94 -20.37 21.61
CA ASN A 273 -4.52 -19.89 22.87
C ASN A 273 -5.92 -20.48 23.16
N SER A 274 -6.39 -21.45 22.36
CA SER A 274 -7.69 -22.13 22.54
C SER A 274 -7.59 -23.45 23.30
#